data_AF-A0A1D9QDT2-F1
#
_entry.id   AF-A0A1D9QDT2-F1
#
_cell.length_a   1.000
_cell.length_b   1.000
_cell.length_c   1.000
_cell.angle_alpha   90.00
_cell.angle_beta   90.00
_cell.angle_gamma   90.00
#
_symmetry.space_group_name_H-M   'P 1'
#
loop_
_entity.id
_entity.type
_entity.pdbx_description
1 polymer ?
#
loop_
_entity_poly.entity_id
_entity_poly.type
_entity_poly.pdbx_seq_one_letter_code
_entity_poly.pdbx_strand_id
1 'polypeptide(L)'
;MRPHMGIFLAVVTAPITLAAPALVPGPSPKPQNSTDSSSCPTSSGGNRVSHIGSLTSLIPAVLSDVTNVLTAADEVANAIANGTVFGTDVPVLVKKLFSAVQPTATPTSISQAQELAAGVWGVTNPSASPTAPANIIANVLELVLDGFTSSDLQALSSGVNPAANSVNNVNDAVSSNKTFYNTVKGDAPFSVNEETLRAAIYIPPSFTWGKKQPVIMLPGTGGYGYVTYASNIGKLLSATDYADPVYLSIPNAFTSDAQINAEYVAYALQYFYAMTSRKPAIVTWSQGSLDAHWAFKYWPSVRNIVTDHIAISPDYHGTVLAYILCPGFALGNGIACTPSVLQQTYESNFVKRLRSTDGDSAYVSTTSIYSLTDEIVQPQAGTAASGFIKDVRGVGVSNTFLQGACAGLPAGGLYTHAGVLYNPVAYALLTDALKNDGPGLFERVSDQCGNFVAPGISLGDVIQAQALVGISLFNILTSVEKVTQEPRIMRYATY
;
A
#
# COMPACT_ATOMS: atom_id res chain seq x y z
N MET A 1 -49.99 1.57 -46.22
CA MET A 1 -49.53 0.62 -45.17
C MET A 1 -48.55 -0.36 -45.79
N ARG A 2 -47.26 -0.18 -45.53
CA ARG A 2 -46.16 -1.12 -45.78
C ARG A 2 -45.21 -1.00 -44.58
N PRO A 3 -44.72 -2.10 -43.98
CA PRO A 3 -43.94 -2.04 -42.75
C PRO A 3 -42.47 -1.71 -43.05
N HIS A 4 -41.86 -0.93 -42.17
CA HIS A 4 -40.43 -0.62 -42.18
C HIS A 4 -39.62 -1.84 -41.71
N MET A 5 -38.61 -2.20 -42.50
CA MET A 5 -37.62 -3.22 -42.19
C MET A 5 -36.50 -2.57 -41.37
N GLY A 6 -36.39 -2.91 -40.09
CA GLY A 6 -35.32 -2.44 -39.20
C GLY A 6 -34.05 -3.26 -39.41
N ILE A 7 -32.94 -2.56 -39.69
CA ILE A 7 -31.60 -3.13 -39.77
C ILE A 7 -31.06 -3.28 -38.35
N PHE A 8 -30.85 -4.52 -37.89
CA PHE A 8 -30.07 -4.80 -36.69
C PHE A 8 -28.58 -4.65 -37.02
N LEU A 9 -27.91 -3.66 -36.43
CA LEU A 9 -26.45 -3.59 -36.41
C LEU A 9 -25.95 -4.56 -35.33
N ALA A 10 -25.31 -5.65 -35.75
CA ALA A 10 -24.57 -6.52 -34.86
C ALA A 10 -23.31 -5.77 -34.37
N VAL A 11 -23.23 -5.51 -33.06
CA VAL A 11 -22.01 -5.03 -32.42
C VAL A 11 -21.05 -6.21 -32.35
N VAL A 12 -20.04 -6.21 -33.21
CA VAL A 12 -18.91 -7.14 -33.13
C VAL A 12 -18.04 -6.67 -31.97
N THR A 13 -18.04 -7.41 -30.87
CA THR A 13 -17.08 -7.24 -29.78
C THR A 13 -15.70 -7.61 -30.30
N ALA A 14 -14.83 -6.61 -30.50
CA ALA A 14 -13.42 -6.85 -30.74
C ALA A 14 -12.79 -7.42 -29.45
N PRO A 15 -11.88 -8.40 -29.54
CA PRO A 15 -11.19 -8.92 -28.36
C PRO A 15 -10.35 -7.81 -27.71
N ILE A 16 -10.41 -7.71 -26.39
CA ILE A 16 -9.54 -6.85 -25.59
C ILE A 16 -8.10 -7.29 -25.87
N THR A 17 -7.39 -6.53 -26.71
CA THR A 17 -5.97 -6.74 -26.93
C THR A 17 -5.24 -6.33 -25.65
N LEU A 18 -4.82 -7.30 -24.86
CA LEU A 18 -3.81 -7.10 -23.82
C LEU A 18 -2.63 -6.38 -24.47
N ALA A 19 -2.27 -5.20 -23.95
CA ALA A 19 -1.07 -4.50 -24.37
C ALA A 19 0.12 -5.46 -24.26
N ALA A 20 0.97 -5.48 -25.28
CA ALA A 20 2.21 -6.26 -25.26
C ALA A 20 2.98 -5.95 -23.96
N PRO A 21 3.63 -6.94 -23.32
CA PRO A 21 4.35 -6.71 -22.08
C PRO A 21 5.34 -5.55 -22.28
N ALA A 22 5.20 -4.50 -21.45
CA ALA A 22 6.23 -3.49 -21.37
C ALA A 22 7.52 -4.18 -20.93
N LEU A 23 8.65 -3.83 -21.57
CA LEU A 23 9.96 -4.22 -21.08
C LEU A 23 10.04 -3.77 -19.61
N VAL A 24 10.31 -4.70 -18.70
CA VAL A 24 10.64 -4.37 -17.31
C VAL A 24 11.82 -3.41 -17.39
N PRO A 25 11.68 -2.12 -16.98
CA PRO A 25 12.83 -1.24 -16.91
C PRO A 25 13.86 -1.89 -16.01
N GLY A 26 15.14 -1.83 -16.39
CA GLY A 26 16.20 -2.37 -15.54
C GLY A 26 16.05 -1.82 -14.11
N PRO A 27 16.29 -2.63 -13.07
CA PRO A 27 16.16 -2.15 -11.69
C PRO A 27 16.97 -0.88 -11.52
N SER A 28 16.43 0.09 -10.77
CA SER A 28 17.22 1.24 -10.32
C SER A 28 18.57 0.72 -9.82
N PRO A 29 19.71 1.30 -10.25
CA PRO A 29 21.02 0.77 -9.91
C PRO A 29 21.08 0.52 -8.41
N LYS A 30 21.44 -0.71 -8.01
CA LYS A 30 21.87 -0.92 -6.63
C LYS A 30 22.96 0.12 -6.37
N PRO A 31 22.89 0.91 -5.29
CA PRO A 31 24.02 1.73 -4.89
C PRO A 31 25.23 0.82 -4.86
N GLN A 32 26.31 1.22 -5.52
CA GLN A 32 27.54 0.43 -5.48
C GLN A 32 27.96 0.32 -4.02
N ASN A 33 28.14 -0.91 -3.54
CA ASN A 33 28.90 -1.13 -2.31
C ASN A 33 30.27 -0.51 -2.56
N SER A 34 30.59 0.62 -1.92
CA SER A 34 31.99 0.99 -1.77
C SER A 34 32.63 -0.10 -0.91
N THR A 35 33.32 -1.03 -1.56
CA THR A 35 34.11 -2.09 -0.90
C THR A 35 35.35 -1.54 -0.19
N ASP A 36 35.51 -0.22 -0.10
CA ASP A 36 36.50 0.40 0.78
C ASP A 36 35.99 0.46 2.22
N SER A 37 36.05 -0.68 2.91
CA SER A 37 36.09 -0.71 4.38
C SER A 37 37.44 -0.20 4.95
N SER A 38 38.25 0.49 4.14
CA SER A 38 39.55 1.06 4.55
C SER A 38 39.85 2.47 4.05
N SER A 39 38.88 3.22 3.52
CA SER A 39 39.09 4.65 3.26
C SER A 39 37.81 5.45 3.49
N CYS A 40 37.43 5.58 4.75
CA CYS A 40 36.87 6.86 5.20
C CYS A 40 37.93 7.92 4.82
N PRO A 41 37.63 8.95 4.01
CA PRO A 41 38.58 10.01 3.79
C PRO A 41 38.77 10.70 5.14
N THR A 42 39.89 10.43 5.80
CA THR A 42 40.44 11.32 6.82
C THR A 42 40.95 12.56 6.09
N SER A 43 40.02 13.34 5.52
CA SER A 43 40.32 14.69 5.10
C SER A 43 40.52 15.51 6.36
N SER A 44 41.78 15.82 6.63
CA SER A 44 42.22 16.89 7.50
C SER A 44 41.60 18.22 7.04
N GLY A 45 40.40 18.49 7.56
CA GLY A 45 39.64 19.74 7.40
C GLY A 45 38.39 19.62 8.27
N GLY A 46 38.31 20.41 9.34
CA GLY A 46 37.44 20.14 10.50
C GLY A 46 35.94 20.00 10.23
N ASN A 47 35.29 19.24 11.13
CA ASN A 47 33.86 19.21 11.48
C ASN A 47 32.84 19.39 10.36
N ARG A 48 31.97 18.39 10.18
CA ARG A 48 30.50 18.57 10.18
C ARG A 48 29.78 17.21 10.14
N VAL A 49 29.76 16.51 11.28
CA VAL A 49 28.43 16.04 11.71
C VAL A 49 27.70 17.33 12.03
N SER A 50 26.75 17.74 11.19
CA SER A 50 25.94 18.90 11.52
C SER A 50 25.18 18.53 12.79
N HIS A 51 25.41 19.24 13.89
CA HIS A 51 24.59 19.07 15.09
C HIS A 51 23.12 19.17 14.67
N ILE A 52 22.27 18.26 15.16
CA ILE A 52 20.82 18.28 14.87
C ILE A 52 20.21 19.67 15.11
N GLY A 53 20.76 20.43 16.07
CA GLY A 53 20.42 21.84 16.31
C GLY A 53 20.64 22.76 15.10
N SER A 54 21.70 22.55 14.32
CA SER A 54 21.98 23.30 13.10
C SER A 54 20.99 22.94 11.98
N LEU A 55 20.74 21.66 11.74
CA LEU A 55 19.80 21.22 10.69
C LEU A 55 18.36 21.61 11.04
N THR A 56 17.96 21.46 12.30
CA THR A 56 16.66 21.97 12.75
C THR A 56 16.60 23.48 12.57
N SER A 57 17.63 24.26 12.90
CA SER A 57 17.59 25.72 12.73
C SER A 57 17.42 26.20 11.28
N LEU A 58 17.80 25.37 10.29
CA LEU A 58 17.61 25.67 8.87
C LEU A 58 16.17 25.47 8.40
N ILE A 59 15.42 24.57 9.04
CA ILE A 59 13.99 24.38 8.76
C ILE A 59 13.21 25.56 9.35
N PRO A 60 12.59 26.42 8.52
CA PRO A 60 11.77 27.53 9.00
C PRO A 60 10.61 27.06 9.87
N ALA A 61 10.06 27.96 10.69
CA ALA A 61 8.87 27.65 11.49
C ALA A 61 7.63 27.44 10.62
N VAL A 62 7.57 28.10 9.47
CA VAL A 62 6.48 28.01 8.49
C VAL A 62 7.09 27.91 7.10
N LEU A 63 6.62 26.92 6.33
CA LEU A 63 6.92 26.69 4.93
C LEU A 63 5.59 26.76 4.17
N SER A 64 5.42 27.77 3.32
CA SER A 64 4.17 28.06 2.61
C SER A 64 4.39 28.47 1.15
N ASP A 65 5.50 28.06 0.56
CA ASP A 65 5.79 28.19 -0.86
C ASP A 65 6.63 27.01 -1.32
N VAL A 66 6.43 26.63 -2.58
CA VAL A 66 7.07 25.44 -3.16
C VAL A 66 8.59 25.52 -3.11
N THR A 67 9.19 26.68 -3.42
CA THR A 67 10.65 26.83 -3.47
C THR A 67 11.31 26.53 -2.12
N ASN A 68 10.75 27.07 -1.04
CA ASN A 68 11.27 26.84 0.30
C ASN A 68 11.01 25.41 0.79
N VAL A 69 9.87 24.81 0.43
CA VAL A 69 9.59 23.39 0.73
C VAL A 69 10.58 22.48 0.03
N LEU A 70 10.83 22.67 -1.27
CA LEU A 70 11.78 21.86 -2.03
C LEU A 70 13.19 22.00 -1.45
N THR A 71 13.61 23.22 -1.12
CA THR A 71 14.93 23.48 -0.52
C THR A 71 15.08 22.76 0.83
N ALA A 72 14.11 22.89 1.74
CA ALA A 72 14.16 22.24 3.04
C ALA A 72 14.10 20.71 2.94
N ALA A 73 13.29 20.18 2.01
CA ALA A 73 13.21 18.75 1.75
C ALA A 73 14.52 18.20 1.19
N ASP A 74 15.19 18.93 0.31
CA ASP A 74 16.50 18.55 -0.24
C ASP A 74 17.59 18.59 0.83
N GLU A 75 17.61 19.59 1.70
CA GLU A 75 18.55 19.66 2.81
C GLU A 75 18.40 18.44 3.75
N VAL A 76 17.16 18.10 4.12
CA VAL A 76 16.88 16.94 4.97
C VAL A 76 17.21 15.63 4.24
N ALA A 77 16.75 15.46 3.00
CA ALA A 77 17.03 14.26 2.22
C ALA A 77 18.53 14.05 2.02
N ASN A 78 19.29 15.11 1.72
CA ASN A 78 20.74 15.05 1.57
C ASN A 78 21.45 14.74 2.90
N ALA A 79 21.01 15.34 4.02
CA ALA A 79 21.57 15.05 5.33
C ALA A 79 21.37 13.58 5.73
N ILE A 80 20.22 12.99 5.39
CA ILE A 80 19.95 11.56 5.56
C ILE A 80 20.79 10.73 4.57
N ALA A 81 20.90 11.16 3.31
CA ALA A 81 21.68 10.47 2.26
C ALA A 81 23.17 10.35 2.58
N ASN A 82 23.77 11.44 3.07
CA ASN A 82 25.21 11.55 3.23
C ASN A 82 25.71 11.18 4.65
N GLY A 83 24.85 10.69 5.55
CA GLY A 83 25.27 10.32 6.90
C GLY A 83 25.46 11.48 7.87
N THR A 84 25.10 12.71 7.49
CA THR A 84 25.32 13.89 8.33
C THR A 84 24.38 13.94 9.54
N VAL A 85 23.22 13.27 9.46
CA VAL A 85 22.29 13.06 10.58
C VAL A 85 22.31 11.61 11.05
N PHE A 86 22.36 11.37 12.36
CA PHE A 86 22.22 10.02 12.90
C PHE A 86 20.81 9.47 12.66
N GLY A 87 20.68 8.16 12.46
CA GLY A 87 19.37 7.52 12.29
C GLY A 87 18.39 7.81 13.44
N THR A 88 18.90 7.97 14.66
CA THR A 88 18.13 8.34 15.87
C THR A 88 17.58 9.76 15.84
N ASP A 89 18.19 10.64 15.03
CA ASP A 89 17.85 12.07 14.92
C ASP A 89 16.92 12.35 13.74
N VAL A 90 16.81 11.42 12.78
CA VAL A 90 15.88 11.50 11.63
C VAL A 90 14.44 11.78 12.07
N PRO A 91 13.87 11.09 13.09
CA PRO A 91 12.50 11.34 13.49
C PRO A 91 12.25 12.78 13.95
N VAL A 92 13.23 13.44 14.58
CA VAL A 92 13.11 14.82 15.04
C VAL A 92 13.11 15.80 13.87
N LEU A 93 14.00 15.59 12.88
CA LEU A 93 14.04 16.42 11.67
C LEU A 93 12.77 16.28 10.83
N VAL A 94 12.31 15.04 10.63
CA VAL A 94 11.09 14.75 9.84
C VAL A 94 9.86 15.36 10.52
N LYS A 95 9.72 15.22 11.84
CA LYS A 95 8.65 15.89 12.61
C LYS A 95 8.66 17.40 12.44
N LYS A 96 9.84 18.01 12.55
CA LYS A 96 9.98 19.46 12.38
C LYS A 96 9.61 19.89 10.96
N LEU A 97 10.09 19.17 9.95
CA LEU A 97 9.84 19.46 8.55
C LEU A 97 8.35 19.38 8.22
N PHE A 98 7.69 18.26 8.55
CA PHE A 98 6.26 18.06 8.30
C PHE A 98 5.39 19.07 9.07
N SER A 99 5.77 19.45 10.29
CA SER A 99 5.03 20.45 11.08
C SER A 99 5.18 21.87 10.55
N ALA A 100 6.25 22.17 9.82
CA ALA A 100 6.50 23.50 9.26
C ALA A 100 5.65 23.77 8.02
N VAL A 101 5.30 22.73 7.24
CA VAL A 101 4.55 22.91 5.98
C VAL A 101 3.09 23.24 6.26
N GLN A 102 2.62 24.34 5.68
CA GLN A 102 1.24 24.80 5.78
C GLN A 102 0.58 24.76 4.40
N PRO A 103 -0.61 24.14 4.26
CA PRO A 103 -1.37 24.18 3.02
C PRO A 103 -1.58 25.61 2.52
N THR A 104 -1.40 25.80 1.22
CA THR A 104 -1.57 27.09 0.53
C THR A 104 -2.76 27.08 -0.42
N ALA A 105 -3.22 25.89 -0.78
CA ALA A 105 -4.41 25.65 -1.58
C ALA A 105 -5.23 24.50 -1.00
N THR A 106 -6.46 24.35 -1.50
CA THR A 106 -7.25 23.13 -1.34
C THR A 106 -7.88 22.82 -2.69
N PRO A 107 -7.85 21.57 -3.16
CA PRO A 107 -8.53 21.21 -4.39
C PRO A 107 -10.03 21.55 -4.28
N THR A 108 -10.61 22.05 -5.36
CA THR A 108 -12.01 22.51 -5.41
C THR A 108 -12.93 21.54 -6.13
N SER A 109 -12.36 20.54 -6.81
CA SER A 109 -13.09 19.47 -7.50
C SER A 109 -12.29 18.18 -7.47
N ILE A 110 -12.97 17.05 -7.71
CA ILE A 110 -12.34 15.72 -7.76
C ILE A 110 -11.32 15.63 -8.90
N SER A 111 -11.65 16.15 -10.08
CA SER A 111 -10.73 16.14 -11.23
C SER A 111 -9.47 16.95 -10.93
N GLN A 112 -9.63 18.15 -10.35
CA GLN A 112 -8.48 18.96 -9.92
C GLN A 112 -7.64 18.24 -8.86
N ALA A 113 -8.29 17.54 -7.91
CA ALA A 113 -7.56 16.76 -6.90
C ALA A 113 -6.74 15.63 -7.54
N GLN A 114 -7.27 14.93 -8.55
CA GLN A 114 -6.53 13.88 -9.27
C GLN A 114 -5.35 14.46 -10.07
N GLU A 115 -5.56 15.59 -10.74
CA GLU A 115 -4.52 16.26 -11.52
C GLU A 115 -3.37 16.77 -10.64
N LEU A 116 -3.68 17.43 -9.51
CA LEU A 116 -2.66 17.89 -8.56
C LEU A 116 -1.93 16.71 -7.92
N ALA A 117 -2.68 15.71 -7.44
CA ALA A 117 -2.08 14.56 -6.77
C ALA A 117 -1.17 13.72 -7.67
N ALA A 118 -1.48 13.61 -8.97
CA ALA A 118 -0.61 12.94 -9.94
C ALA A 118 0.52 13.87 -10.44
N GLY A 119 0.24 15.17 -10.51
CA GLY A 119 1.14 16.20 -11.02
C GLY A 119 2.42 16.33 -10.21
N VAL A 120 2.35 16.23 -8.88
CA VAL A 120 3.56 16.25 -8.02
C VAL A 120 4.54 15.13 -8.38
N TRP A 121 4.06 14.02 -8.97
CA TRP A 121 4.89 12.88 -9.40
C TRP A 121 5.32 12.97 -10.86
N GLY A 122 5.09 14.12 -11.50
CA GLY A 122 5.37 14.35 -12.92
C GLY A 122 4.38 13.65 -13.87
N VAL A 123 3.25 13.14 -13.37
CA VAL A 123 2.28 12.41 -14.19
C VAL A 123 1.12 13.31 -14.58
N THR A 124 1.07 13.67 -15.86
CA THR A 124 -0.02 14.48 -16.46
C THR A 124 -0.80 13.70 -17.52
N ASN A 125 -0.29 12.54 -17.93
CA ASN A 125 -0.89 11.71 -18.97
C ASN A 125 -1.22 10.32 -18.39
N PRO A 126 -2.49 9.88 -18.40
CA PRO A 126 -2.87 8.56 -17.89
C PRO A 126 -2.30 7.40 -18.70
N SER A 127 -1.73 7.65 -19.89
CA SER A 127 -1.04 6.63 -20.70
C SER A 127 0.47 6.55 -20.42
N ALA A 128 0.98 7.26 -19.42
CA ALA A 128 2.40 7.27 -19.07
C ALA A 128 2.62 6.77 -17.64
N SER A 129 3.64 5.93 -17.47
CA SER A 129 4.16 5.59 -16.13
C SER A 129 4.87 6.80 -15.51
N PRO A 130 4.86 6.94 -14.18
CA PRO A 130 5.63 7.97 -13.49
C PRO A 130 7.12 7.78 -13.69
N THR A 131 7.83 8.91 -13.70
CA THR A 131 9.28 8.91 -13.50
C THR A 131 9.58 8.73 -12.02
N ALA A 132 10.61 7.96 -11.70
CA ALA A 132 11.06 7.81 -10.32
C ALA A 132 11.34 9.19 -9.70
N PRO A 133 10.77 9.51 -8.53
CA PRO A 133 11.01 10.80 -7.89
C PRO A 133 12.48 10.94 -7.50
N ALA A 134 13.04 12.13 -7.73
CA ALA A 134 14.38 12.45 -7.25
C ALA A 134 14.42 12.59 -5.71
N ASN A 135 13.34 13.13 -5.12
CA ASN A 135 13.21 13.31 -3.68
C ASN A 135 11.74 13.15 -3.25
N ILE A 136 11.37 11.96 -2.78
CA ILE A 136 9.99 11.67 -2.36
C ILE A 136 9.51 12.56 -1.20
N ILE A 137 10.42 13.04 -0.34
CA ILE A 137 10.06 13.98 0.74
C ILE A 137 9.53 15.27 0.12
N ALA A 138 10.21 15.79 -0.90
CA ALA A 138 9.80 17.00 -1.60
C ALA A 138 8.41 16.85 -2.24
N ASN A 139 8.18 15.75 -2.98
CA ASN A 139 6.89 15.48 -3.62
C ASN A 139 5.74 15.39 -2.60
N VAL A 140 5.97 14.72 -1.46
CA VAL A 140 4.96 14.61 -0.39
C VAL A 140 4.67 15.96 0.27
N LEU A 141 5.69 16.79 0.51
CA LEU A 141 5.45 18.10 1.10
C LEU A 141 4.77 19.06 0.10
N GLU A 142 5.00 18.91 -1.20
CA GLU A 142 4.24 19.59 -2.23
C GLU A 142 2.76 19.19 -2.21
N LEU A 143 2.44 17.90 -2.01
CA LEU A 143 1.04 17.48 -1.77
C LEU A 143 0.43 18.18 -0.55
N VAL A 144 1.18 18.32 0.53
CA VAL A 144 0.70 19.04 1.72
C VAL A 144 0.45 20.52 1.40
N LEU A 145 1.32 21.17 0.63
CA LEU A 145 1.12 22.55 0.15
C LEU A 145 -0.15 22.69 -0.71
N ASP A 146 -0.42 21.68 -1.55
CA ASP A 146 -1.60 21.62 -2.40
C ASP A 146 -2.90 21.26 -1.66
N GLY A 147 -2.82 21.01 -0.34
CA GLY A 147 -3.98 20.78 0.51
C GLY A 147 -4.30 19.32 0.80
N PHE A 148 -3.46 18.38 0.38
CA PHE A 148 -3.59 16.95 0.71
C PHE A 148 -3.06 16.66 2.13
N THR A 149 -3.83 17.11 3.12
CA THR A 149 -3.54 16.92 4.55
C THR A 149 -4.69 16.22 5.27
N SER A 150 -4.45 15.73 6.49
CA SER A 150 -5.45 15.13 7.36
C SER A 150 -5.16 15.44 8.82
N SER A 151 -6.17 15.29 9.69
CA SER A 151 -5.98 15.41 11.13
C SER A 151 -4.96 14.42 11.68
N ASP A 152 -4.89 13.22 11.08
CA ASP A 152 -3.93 12.19 11.48
C ASP A 152 -2.49 12.57 11.12
N LEU A 153 -2.27 13.14 9.94
CA LEU A 153 -0.95 13.64 9.54
C LEU A 153 -0.49 14.78 10.47
N GLN A 154 -1.40 15.70 10.81
CA GLN A 154 -1.13 16.81 11.73
C GLN A 154 -0.86 16.32 13.17
N ALA A 155 -1.59 15.30 13.64
CA ALA A 155 -1.35 14.68 14.93
C ALA A 155 0.03 14.03 14.98
N LEU A 156 0.38 13.24 13.95
CA LEU A 156 1.67 12.58 13.84
C LEU A 156 2.84 13.57 13.81
N SER A 157 2.73 14.65 13.02
CA SER A 157 3.76 15.68 12.94
C SER A 157 3.96 16.39 14.29
N SER A 158 2.88 16.56 15.05
CA SER A 158 2.87 17.11 16.41
C SER A 158 3.33 16.12 17.49
N GLY A 159 3.65 14.87 17.13
CA GLY A 159 4.11 13.83 18.05
C GLY A 159 2.99 13.06 18.77
N VAL A 160 1.74 13.21 18.33
CA VAL A 160 0.58 12.49 18.86
C VAL A 160 0.27 11.30 17.95
N ASN A 161 0.14 10.10 18.52
CA ASN A 161 -0.33 8.94 17.76
C ASN A 161 -1.88 8.90 17.77
N PRO A 162 -2.56 8.95 16.61
CA PRO A 162 -4.01 8.83 16.54
C PRO A 162 -4.52 7.56 17.23
N ALA A 163 -5.62 7.68 18.01
CA ALA A 163 -6.22 6.55 18.70
C ALA A 163 -6.68 5.43 17.75
N ALA A 164 -7.06 5.81 16.52
CA ALA A 164 -7.43 4.89 15.45
C ALA A 164 -6.27 3.98 14.98
N ASN A 165 -5.02 4.31 15.31
CA ASN A 165 -3.84 3.49 15.04
C ASN A 165 -3.53 2.50 16.17
N SER A 166 -4.45 2.30 17.12
CA SER A 166 -4.21 1.41 18.26
C SER A 166 -3.85 0.00 17.80
N VAL A 167 -2.74 -0.49 18.35
CA VAL A 167 -2.26 -1.88 18.22
C VAL A 167 -2.54 -2.69 19.49
N ASN A 168 -3.28 -2.11 20.43
CA ASN A 168 -3.58 -2.64 21.76
C ASN A 168 -5.10 -2.79 21.96
N ASN A 169 -5.80 -3.30 20.96
CA ASN A 169 -7.25 -3.51 21.04
C ASN A 169 -7.56 -4.69 21.97
N VAL A 170 -8.69 -4.62 22.67
CA VAL A 170 -9.13 -5.69 23.57
C VAL A 170 -10.22 -6.48 22.87
N ASN A 171 -9.89 -7.70 22.43
CA ASN A 171 -10.82 -8.62 21.79
C ASN A 171 -10.88 -9.94 22.57
N ASP A 172 -12.05 -10.58 22.55
CA ASP A 172 -12.28 -11.87 23.21
C ASP A 172 -11.40 -12.97 22.60
N ALA A 173 -10.89 -13.84 23.47
CA ALA A 173 -10.10 -15.00 23.06
C ALA A 173 -10.96 -16.06 22.36
N VAL A 174 -10.36 -16.76 21.40
CA VAL A 174 -10.98 -17.96 20.82
C VAL A 174 -11.02 -19.05 21.89
N SER A 175 -12.15 -19.76 22.00
CA SER A 175 -12.29 -20.85 22.96
C SER A 175 -11.23 -21.94 22.73
N SER A 176 -10.63 -22.44 23.80
CA SER A 176 -9.57 -23.46 23.77
C SER A 176 -9.99 -24.82 23.19
N ASN A 177 -11.29 -25.02 22.96
CA ASN A 177 -11.82 -26.23 22.32
C ASN A 177 -11.77 -26.18 20.78
N LYS A 178 -11.44 -25.03 20.17
CA LYS A 178 -11.34 -24.87 18.72
C LYS A 178 -9.92 -25.13 18.24
N THR A 179 -9.78 -25.77 17.08
CA THR A 179 -8.51 -25.83 16.35
C THR A 179 -8.24 -24.47 15.71
N PHE A 180 -7.20 -23.80 16.17
CA PHE A 180 -6.91 -22.39 15.89
C PHE A 180 -5.42 -22.08 16.13
N TYR A 181 -4.87 -21.07 15.47
CA TYR A 181 -3.51 -20.57 15.70
C TYR A 181 -2.47 -21.70 15.53
N ASN A 182 -1.50 -21.84 16.45
CA ASN A 182 -0.44 -22.85 16.42
C ASN A 182 -0.91 -24.31 16.58
N THR A 183 -2.22 -24.56 16.74
CA THR A 183 -2.76 -25.95 16.80
C THR A 183 -3.20 -26.50 15.44
N VAL A 184 -3.15 -25.69 14.38
CA VAL A 184 -3.55 -26.11 13.02
C VAL A 184 -2.40 -26.86 12.33
N LYS A 185 -2.60 -28.14 12.06
CA LYS A 185 -1.57 -28.98 11.41
C LYS A 185 -1.31 -28.54 9.98
N GLY A 186 -0.03 -28.34 9.64
CA GLY A 186 0.43 -28.01 8.28
C GLY A 186 0.66 -26.53 8.02
N ASP A 187 0.25 -25.67 8.96
CA ASP A 187 0.59 -24.25 8.94
C ASP A 187 2.03 -24.01 9.44
N ALA A 188 2.63 -22.91 8.98
CA ALA A 188 3.86 -22.40 9.55
C ALA A 188 3.67 -22.03 11.03
N PRO A 189 4.70 -22.16 11.87
CA PRO A 189 4.62 -21.74 13.25
C PRO A 189 4.55 -20.21 13.33
N PHE A 190 3.68 -19.70 14.19
CA PHE A 190 3.68 -18.29 14.58
C PHE A 190 4.84 -18.03 15.55
N SER A 191 5.58 -16.95 15.32
CA SER A 191 6.62 -16.44 16.21
C SER A 191 6.09 -15.37 17.19
N VAL A 192 5.02 -14.68 16.82
CA VAL A 192 4.34 -13.70 17.66
C VAL A 192 3.33 -14.40 18.57
N ASN A 193 3.25 -14.01 19.83
CA ASN A 193 2.28 -14.60 20.76
C ASN A 193 0.83 -14.21 20.40
N GLU A 194 -0.12 -15.06 20.77
CA GLU A 194 -1.53 -14.94 20.39
C GLU A 194 -2.17 -13.60 20.84
N GLU A 195 -1.86 -13.13 22.05
CA GLU A 195 -2.43 -11.90 22.59
C GLU A 195 -1.98 -10.67 21.78
N THR A 196 -0.70 -10.62 21.40
CA THR A 196 -0.17 -9.55 20.53
C THR A 196 -0.79 -9.60 19.14
N LEU A 197 -0.96 -10.78 18.55
CA LEU A 197 -1.64 -10.93 17.26
C LEU A 197 -3.10 -10.45 17.34
N ARG A 198 -3.81 -10.81 18.41
CA ARG A 198 -5.21 -10.44 18.63
C ARG A 198 -5.41 -8.95 18.88
N ALA A 199 -4.47 -8.32 19.58
CA ALA A 199 -4.54 -6.90 19.92
C ALA A 199 -4.40 -5.97 18.71
N ALA A 200 -3.82 -6.46 17.60
CA ALA A 200 -3.72 -5.71 16.35
C ALA A 200 -5.08 -5.56 15.61
N ILE A 201 -6.11 -6.30 16.01
CA ILE A 201 -7.40 -6.32 15.32
C ILE A 201 -8.31 -5.23 15.89
N TYR A 202 -8.65 -4.23 15.10
CA TYR A 202 -9.70 -3.28 15.44
C TYR A 202 -11.06 -3.76 14.92
N ILE A 203 -11.95 -4.12 15.85
CA ILE A 203 -13.33 -4.55 15.57
C ILE A 203 -14.27 -3.37 15.88
N PRO A 204 -14.95 -2.79 14.88
CA PRO A 204 -15.92 -1.72 15.14
C PRO A 204 -17.06 -2.19 16.04
N PRO A 205 -17.61 -1.33 16.92
CA PRO A 205 -18.76 -1.68 17.76
C PRO A 205 -20.01 -2.14 16.98
N SER A 206 -20.12 -1.74 15.70
CA SER A 206 -21.19 -2.14 14.80
C SER A 206 -21.03 -3.54 14.19
N PHE A 207 -19.90 -4.22 14.44
CA PHE A 207 -19.63 -5.56 13.91
C PHE A 207 -20.71 -6.56 14.35
N THR A 208 -21.24 -7.33 13.40
CA THR A 208 -22.46 -8.12 13.62
C THR A 208 -22.21 -9.57 14.00
N TRP A 209 -20.94 -9.96 14.20
CA TRP A 209 -20.53 -11.29 14.65
C TRP A 209 -21.12 -12.44 13.82
N GLY A 210 -20.96 -12.35 12.49
CA GLY A 210 -21.31 -13.42 11.55
C GLY A 210 -22.64 -13.27 10.82
N LYS A 211 -23.47 -12.26 11.16
CA LYS A 211 -24.66 -11.95 10.35
C LYS A 211 -24.27 -11.45 8.96
N LYS A 212 -23.25 -10.59 8.89
CA LYS A 212 -22.59 -10.16 7.64
C LYS A 212 -21.22 -10.84 7.52
N GLN A 213 -20.68 -10.87 6.31
CA GLN A 213 -19.35 -11.40 6.04
C GLN A 213 -18.28 -10.51 6.68
N PRO A 214 -17.39 -11.04 7.54
CA PRO A 214 -16.24 -10.26 8.00
C PRO A 214 -15.32 -9.95 6.81
N VAL A 215 -14.98 -8.68 6.62
CA VAL A 215 -14.04 -8.23 5.58
C VAL A 215 -12.83 -7.60 6.26
N ILE A 216 -11.71 -8.32 6.23
CA ILE A 216 -10.46 -7.88 6.86
C ILE A 216 -9.80 -6.85 5.96
N MET A 217 -9.58 -5.65 6.50
CA MET A 217 -9.00 -4.51 5.79
C MET A 217 -7.54 -4.35 6.23
N LEU A 218 -6.61 -4.66 5.31
CA LEU A 218 -5.18 -4.70 5.56
C LEU A 218 -4.47 -3.51 4.89
N PRO A 219 -3.73 -2.66 5.62
CA PRO A 219 -3.14 -1.44 5.07
C PRO A 219 -1.91 -1.74 4.20
N GLY A 220 -1.31 -0.68 3.68
CA GLY A 220 -0.01 -0.69 2.99
C GLY A 220 1.15 -0.29 3.91
N THR A 221 2.36 -0.27 3.35
CA THR A 221 3.59 0.11 4.09
C THR A 221 3.46 1.47 4.76
N GLY A 222 3.87 1.56 6.02
CA GLY A 222 3.76 2.80 6.80
C GLY A 222 2.33 3.13 7.24
N GLY A 223 1.36 2.24 7.01
CA GLY A 223 -0.05 2.45 7.30
C GLY A 223 -0.60 1.63 8.47
N TYR A 224 -1.79 2.02 8.92
CA TYR A 224 -2.64 1.28 9.86
C TYR A 224 -4.01 1.04 9.23
N GLY A 225 -4.67 -0.06 9.61
CA GLY A 225 -5.89 -0.52 8.95
C GLY A 225 -6.99 0.54 8.91
N TYR A 226 -7.43 1.06 10.05
CA TYR A 226 -8.59 1.98 10.07
C TYR A 226 -8.34 3.26 9.28
N VAL A 227 -7.22 3.95 9.54
CA VAL A 227 -6.86 5.21 8.88
C VAL A 227 -6.77 5.04 7.36
N THR A 228 -6.25 3.91 6.88
CA THR A 228 -6.16 3.61 5.44
C THR A 228 -7.52 3.57 4.76
N TYR A 229 -8.54 3.06 5.44
CA TYR A 229 -9.81 2.72 4.79
C TYR A 229 -11.02 3.57 5.22
N ALA A 230 -10.87 4.40 6.27
CA ALA A 230 -11.95 5.20 6.86
C ALA A 230 -12.55 6.25 5.91
N SER A 231 -11.82 6.67 4.89
CA SER A 231 -12.29 7.64 3.89
C SER A 231 -12.72 7.00 2.57
N ASN A 232 -12.56 5.68 2.38
CA ASN A 232 -12.72 5.04 1.08
C ASN A 232 -13.54 3.74 1.14
N ILE A 233 -12.94 2.58 0.84
CA ILE A 233 -13.62 1.28 0.81
C ILE A 233 -14.26 0.96 2.17
N GLY A 234 -13.56 1.20 3.29
CA GLY A 234 -14.08 0.92 4.63
C GLY A 234 -15.32 1.75 4.94
N LYS A 235 -15.32 3.03 4.57
CA LYS A 235 -16.49 3.92 4.65
C LYS A 235 -17.68 3.32 3.91
N LEU A 236 -17.49 2.94 2.65
CA LEU A 236 -18.59 2.44 1.81
C LEU A 236 -19.10 1.07 2.31
N LEU A 237 -18.21 0.14 2.64
CA LEU A 237 -18.59 -1.18 3.14
C LEU A 237 -19.34 -1.12 4.47
N SER A 238 -18.99 -0.18 5.36
CA SER A 238 -19.66 -0.03 6.65
C SER A 238 -21.16 0.31 6.53
N ALA A 239 -21.57 0.89 5.39
CA ALA A 239 -22.95 1.24 5.09
C ALA A 239 -23.73 0.10 4.41
N THR A 240 -23.08 -1.03 4.08
CA THR A 240 -23.72 -2.16 3.39
C THR A 240 -24.41 -3.11 4.36
N ASP A 241 -25.32 -3.94 3.85
CA ASP A 241 -26.01 -4.97 4.60
C ASP A 241 -25.36 -6.36 4.48
N TYR A 242 -24.34 -6.53 3.63
CA TYR A 242 -23.69 -7.81 3.34
C TYR A 242 -22.27 -7.97 3.92
N ALA A 243 -21.57 -6.86 4.21
CA ALA A 243 -20.19 -6.88 4.69
C ALA A 243 -20.04 -6.18 6.06
N ASP A 244 -19.09 -6.68 6.84
CA ASP A 244 -18.64 -6.10 8.11
C ASP A 244 -17.13 -5.82 8.04
N PRO A 245 -16.70 -4.58 7.78
CA PRO A 245 -15.29 -4.25 7.71
C PRO A 245 -14.66 -4.27 9.12
N VAL A 246 -13.49 -4.91 9.21
CA VAL A 246 -12.64 -4.97 10.40
C VAL A 246 -11.21 -4.63 9.98
N TYR A 247 -10.44 -3.99 10.84
CA TYR A 247 -9.21 -3.32 10.42
C TYR A 247 -8.00 -3.89 11.13
N LEU A 248 -6.93 -4.19 10.39
CA LEU A 248 -5.71 -4.73 10.99
C LEU A 248 -4.65 -3.63 11.15
N SER A 249 -4.33 -3.30 12.40
CA SER A 249 -3.32 -2.32 12.78
C SER A 249 -2.08 -3.05 13.26
N ILE A 250 -1.20 -3.41 12.32
CA ILE A 250 0.03 -4.15 12.62
C ILE A 250 1.06 -3.21 13.26
N PRO A 251 1.78 -3.64 14.31
CA PRO A 251 2.82 -2.84 14.94
C PRO A 251 3.83 -2.22 13.99
N ASN A 252 4.46 -1.12 14.43
CA ASN A 252 5.45 -0.36 13.66
C ASN A 252 4.93 0.13 12.30
N ALA A 253 3.63 0.43 12.20
CA ALA A 253 2.97 0.89 10.98
C ALA A 253 3.26 -0.04 9.80
N PHE A 254 3.26 -1.36 10.05
CA PHE A 254 3.47 -2.38 9.02
C PHE A 254 4.84 -2.32 8.34
N THR A 255 5.84 -1.70 8.98
CA THR A 255 7.18 -1.51 8.39
C THR A 255 8.21 -2.59 8.76
N SER A 256 7.92 -3.45 9.74
CA SER A 256 8.75 -4.58 10.17
C SER A 256 8.83 -5.70 9.12
N ASP A 257 9.54 -6.79 9.43
CA ASP A 257 9.68 -7.95 8.52
C ASP A 257 8.32 -8.46 8.02
N ALA A 258 8.12 -8.44 6.70
CA ALA A 258 6.91 -8.86 6.01
C ALA A 258 6.47 -10.29 6.36
N GLN A 259 7.41 -11.17 6.74
CA GLN A 259 7.13 -12.53 7.17
C GLN A 259 6.46 -12.58 8.55
N ILE A 260 6.82 -11.66 9.45
CA ILE A 260 6.18 -11.47 10.76
C ILE A 260 4.84 -10.77 10.57
N ASN A 261 4.79 -9.76 9.70
CA ASN A 261 3.56 -9.05 9.36
C ASN A 261 2.47 -10.02 8.82
N ALA A 262 2.85 -10.99 7.98
CA ALA A 262 1.96 -12.02 7.47
C ALA A 262 1.37 -12.94 8.57
N GLU A 263 2.02 -13.06 9.73
CA GLU A 263 1.46 -13.79 10.87
C GLU A 263 0.17 -13.12 11.37
N TYR A 264 0.13 -11.79 11.45
CA TYR A 264 -1.08 -11.06 11.82
C TYR A 264 -2.22 -11.30 10.85
N VAL A 265 -1.90 -11.42 9.55
CA VAL A 265 -2.89 -11.71 8.50
C VAL A 265 -3.45 -13.12 8.66
N ALA A 266 -2.58 -14.13 8.77
CA ALA A 266 -2.99 -15.52 8.98
C ALA A 266 -3.84 -15.66 10.25
N TYR A 267 -3.42 -15.02 11.35
CA TYR A 267 -4.14 -15.01 12.61
C TYR A 267 -5.53 -14.39 12.47
N ALA A 268 -5.64 -13.20 11.86
CA ALA A 268 -6.92 -12.51 11.71
C ALA A 268 -7.93 -13.33 10.89
N LEU A 269 -7.49 -13.95 9.78
CA LEU A 269 -8.34 -14.81 8.96
C LEU A 269 -8.87 -16.02 9.75
N GLN A 270 -8.00 -16.68 10.51
CA GLN A 270 -8.40 -17.77 11.39
C GLN A 270 -9.33 -17.28 12.52
N TYR A 271 -9.05 -16.10 13.09
CA TYR A 271 -9.76 -15.55 14.24
C TYR A 271 -11.22 -15.27 13.88
N PHE A 272 -11.47 -14.55 12.78
CA PHE A 272 -12.83 -14.23 12.37
C PHE A 272 -13.61 -15.48 11.96
N TYR A 273 -12.98 -16.44 11.28
CA TYR A 273 -13.63 -17.71 10.99
C TYR A 273 -13.99 -18.46 12.27
N ALA A 274 -13.06 -18.56 13.22
CA ALA A 274 -13.28 -19.23 14.49
C ALA A 274 -14.38 -18.55 15.32
N MET A 275 -14.41 -17.22 15.39
CA MET A 275 -15.37 -16.48 16.21
C MET A 275 -16.78 -16.45 15.60
N THR A 276 -16.88 -16.40 14.28
CA THR A 276 -18.17 -16.18 13.60
C THR A 276 -18.73 -17.41 12.88
N SER A 277 -17.91 -18.45 12.67
CA SER A 277 -18.21 -19.59 11.78
C SER A 277 -18.56 -19.18 10.35
N ARG A 278 -18.24 -17.95 9.95
CA ARG A 278 -18.44 -17.40 8.61
C ARG A 278 -17.09 -17.17 7.96
N LYS A 279 -16.95 -17.57 6.69
CA LYS A 279 -15.72 -17.37 5.93
C LYS A 279 -15.46 -15.87 5.72
N PRO A 280 -14.33 -15.31 6.19
CA PRO A 280 -13.97 -13.93 5.89
C PRO A 280 -13.59 -13.74 4.41
N ALA A 281 -13.63 -12.49 3.98
CA ALA A 281 -12.88 -11.98 2.83
C ALA A 281 -11.75 -11.06 3.32
N ILE A 282 -10.78 -10.77 2.47
CA ILE A 282 -9.71 -9.81 2.77
C ILE A 282 -9.58 -8.79 1.64
N VAL A 283 -9.50 -7.51 2.02
CA VAL A 283 -9.19 -6.39 1.15
C VAL A 283 -7.82 -5.86 1.55
N THR A 284 -6.90 -5.79 0.60
CA THR A 284 -5.52 -5.38 0.85
C THR A 284 -5.16 -4.17 0.01
N TRP A 285 -4.24 -3.35 0.51
CA TRP A 285 -3.64 -2.24 -0.24
C TRP A 285 -2.13 -2.35 -0.21
N SER A 286 -1.44 -2.13 -1.34
CA SER A 286 0.02 -2.11 -1.39
C SER A 286 0.63 -3.42 -0.84
N GLN A 287 1.67 -3.33 -0.01
CA GLN A 287 2.30 -4.40 0.77
C GLN A 287 1.31 -5.36 1.45
N GLY A 288 0.11 -4.90 1.84
CA GLY A 288 -0.90 -5.79 2.41
C GLY A 288 -1.17 -7.00 1.51
N SER A 289 -1.07 -6.80 0.20
CA SER A 289 -1.27 -7.86 -0.79
C SER A 289 -0.14 -8.89 -0.78
N LEU A 290 1.12 -8.46 -0.60
CA LEU A 290 2.27 -9.35 -0.41
C LEU A 290 2.11 -10.18 0.86
N ASP A 291 1.77 -9.53 1.98
CA ASP A 291 1.73 -10.16 3.29
C ASP A 291 0.54 -11.13 3.40
N ALA A 292 -0.60 -10.79 2.80
CA ALA A 292 -1.73 -11.71 2.66
C ALA A 292 -1.38 -12.91 1.76
N HIS A 293 -0.68 -12.69 0.66
CA HIS A 293 -0.27 -13.77 -0.23
C HIS A 293 0.77 -14.70 0.40
N TRP A 294 1.69 -14.14 1.20
CA TRP A 294 2.60 -14.90 2.04
C TRP A 294 1.85 -15.74 3.08
N ALA A 295 0.85 -15.16 3.74
CA ALA A 295 -0.03 -15.88 4.66
C ALA A 295 -0.74 -17.05 3.96
N PHE A 296 -1.32 -16.84 2.78
CA PHE A 296 -1.91 -17.93 2.00
C PHE A 296 -0.90 -19.01 1.64
N LYS A 297 0.34 -18.64 1.30
CA LYS A 297 1.38 -19.60 0.95
C LYS A 297 1.80 -20.48 2.13
N TYR A 298 2.03 -19.90 3.30
CA TYR A 298 2.68 -20.57 4.42
C TYR A 298 1.74 -20.98 5.57
N TRP A 299 0.49 -20.53 5.58
CA TRP A 299 -0.58 -21.03 6.44
C TRP A 299 -1.70 -21.63 5.56
N PRO A 300 -1.50 -22.81 4.94
CA PRO A 300 -2.44 -23.35 3.96
C PRO A 300 -3.87 -23.53 4.50
N SER A 301 -4.05 -23.61 5.81
CA SER A 301 -5.39 -23.69 6.43
C SER A 301 -6.29 -22.51 6.06
N VAL A 302 -5.72 -21.30 5.91
CA VAL A 302 -6.51 -20.10 5.65
C VAL A 302 -7.18 -20.14 4.27
N ARG A 303 -6.61 -20.88 3.30
CA ARG A 303 -7.16 -20.99 1.94
C ARG A 303 -8.56 -21.60 1.91
N ASN A 304 -8.89 -22.46 2.88
CA ASN A 304 -10.19 -23.14 2.94
C ASN A 304 -11.28 -22.30 3.59
N ILE A 305 -10.88 -21.27 4.35
CA ILE A 305 -11.78 -20.45 5.16
C ILE A 305 -11.91 -19.02 4.63
N VAL A 306 -11.13 -18.65 3.61
CA VAL A 306 -11.24 -17.35 2.93
C VAL A 306 -12.07 -17.51 1.66
N THR A 307 -12.93 -16.53 1.42
CA THR A 307 -13.75 -16.41 0.21
C THR A 307 -12.97 -15.73 -0.90
N ASP A 308 -12.55 -14.48 -0.65
CA ASP A 308 -11.92 -13.63 -1.65
C ASP A 308 -10.72 -12.86 -1.10
N HIS A 309 -9.72 -12.67 -1.96
CA HIS A 309 -8.63 -11.70 -1.81
C HIS A 309 -8.83 -10.57 -2.83
N ILE A 310 -9.23 -9.40 -2.37
CA ILE A 310 -9.38 -8.20 -3.20
C ILE A 310 -8.15 -7.32 -2.97
N ALA A 311 -7.26 -7.27 -3.95
CA ALA A 311 -5.97 -6.59 -3.85
C ALA A 311 -5.99 -5.26 -4.62
N ILE A 312 -5.77 -4.16 -3.90
CA ILE A 312 -5.75 -2.80 -4.41
C ILE A 312 -4.31 -2.31 -4.51
N SER A 313 -3.88 -1.93 -5.71
CA SER A 313 -2.49 -1.59 -6.00
C SER A 313 -1.47 -2.61 -5.45
N PRO A 314 -1.65 -3.93 -5.68
CA PRO A 314 -0.73 -4.94 -5.16
C PRO A 314 0.65 -4.83 -5.80
N ASP A 315 1.65 -5.30 -5.05
CA ASP A 315 3.03 -5.40 -5.46
C ASP A 315 3.55 -6.84 -5.32
N TYR A 316 2.85 -7.84 -5.89
CA TYR A 316 3.23 -9.27 -5.79
C TYR A 316 4.62 -9.61 -6.35
N HIS A 317 5.21 -8.71 -7.15
CA HIS A 317 6.57 -8.80 -7.64
C HIS A 317 7.48 -7.74 -7.05
N GLY A 318 7.08 -7.08 -5.95
CA GLY A 318 7.75 -5.91 -5.41
C GLY A 318 7.71 -4.72 -6.37
N THR A 319 8.66 -3.80 -6.25
CA THR A 319 8.76 -2.61 -7.10
C THR A 319 10.22 -2.28 -7.41
N VAL A 320 10.46 -1.77 -8.62
CA VAL A 320 11.79 -1.25 -9.01
C VAL A 320 12.09 0.11 -8.36
N LEU A 321 11.10 0.69 -7.69
CA LEU A 321 11.16 2.00 -7.07
C LEU A 321 11.34 1.95 -5.55
N ALA A 322 11.40 0.78 -4.91
CA ALA A 322 11.36 0.65 -3.43
C ALA A 322 12.37 1.57 -2.70
N TYR A 323 13.55 1.79 -3.28
CA TYR A 323 14.59 2.63 -2.67
C TYR A 323 14.24 4.12 -2.59
N ILE A 324 13.23 4.62 -3.30
CA ILE A 324 12.77 6.01 -3.13
C ILE A 324 12.26 6.25 -1.70
N LEU A 325 11.74 5.21 -1.04
CA LEU A 325 11.29 5.25 0.36
C LEU A 325 12.43 5.17 1.38
N CYS A 326 13.68 5.08 0.90
CA CYS A 326 14.89 5.07 1.71
C CYS A 326 15.86 6.22 1.35
N PRO A 327 15.52 7.49 1.64
CA PRO A 327 16.50 8.58 1.58
C PRO A 327 17.70 8.15 2.44
N GLY A 328 18.93 8.15 1.89
CA GLY A 328 20.03 7.39 2.52
C GLY A 328 20.76 6.46 1.58
N PHE A 329 19.98 5.62 0.90
CA PHE A 329 20.48 4.34 0.40
C PHE A 329 21.35 4.52 -0.85
N ALA A 330 21.02 5.47 -1.73
CA ALA A 330 21.71 5.76 -2.99
C ALA A 330 23.23 6.08 -2.85
N LEU A 331 23.68 6.52 -1.67
CA LEU A 331 25.08 6.89 -1.43
C LEU A 331 25.86 5.83 -0.64
N GLY A 332 25.31 4.62 -0.43
CA GLY A 332 26.04 3.50 0.18
C GLY A 332 26.38 3.69 1.68
N ASN A 333 25.87 4.73 2.33
CA ASN A 333 26.30 5.16 3.67
C ASN A 333 25.63 4.43 4.85
N GLY A 334 24.97 3.30 4.63
CA GLY A 334 24.44 2.49 5.73
C GLY A 334 23.35 3.16 6.59
N ILE A 335 22.73 4.26 6.13
CA ILE A 335 21.47 4.75 6.71
C ILE A 335 20.31 3.93 6.15
N ALA A 336 19.50 3.46 7.08
CA ALA A 336 18.88 2.16 7.01
C ALA A 336 17.39 2.29 6.62
N CYS A 337 16.95 1.42 5.72
CA CYS A 337 15.56 1.25 5.29
C CYS A 337 14.75 0.54 6.38
N THR A 338 13.43 0.53 6.28
CA THR A 338 12.66 -0.43 7.08
C THR A 338 12.73 -1.83 6.45
N PRO A 339 12.62 -2.91 7.25
CA PRO A 339 12.68 -4.29 6.74
C PRO A 339 11.75 -4.57 5.56
N SER A 340 10.47 -4.22 5.69
CA SER A 340 9.45 -4.41 4.65
C SER A 340 9.77 -3.69 3.35
N VAL A 341 10.35 -2.49 3.39
CA VAL A 341 10.70 -1.74 2.17
C VAL A 341 11.80 -2.47 1.39
N LEU A 342 12.81 -3.04 2.07
CA LEU A 342 13.82 -3.87 1.40
C LEU A 342 13.21 -5.15 0.81
N GLN A 343 12.28 -5.77 1.53
CA GLN A 343 11.58 -6.97 1.08
C GLN A 343 10.65 -6.70 -0.11
N GLN A 344 10.15 -5.48 -0.28
CA GLN A 344 9.37 -5.04 -1.45
C GLN A 344 10.23 -4.66 -2.67
N THR A 345 11.57 -4.75 -2.60
CA THR A 345 12.38 -4.56 -3.81
C THR A 345 12.05 -5.66 -4.84
N TYR A 346 11.95 -5.30 -6.13
CA TYR A 346 11.43 -6.18 -7.18
C TYR A 346 12.08 -7.58 -7.25
N GLU A 347 13.36 -7.66 -6.90
CA GLU A 347 14.18 -8.88 -6.94
C GLU A 347 14.70 -9.30 -5.55
N SER A 348 14.02 -8.89 -4.48
CA SER A 348 14.35 -9.26 -3.10
C SER A 348 14.33 -10.78 -2.89
N ASN A 349 15.00 -11.28 -1.86
CA ASN A 349 14.93 -12.70 -1.52
C ASN A 349 13.51 -13.09 -1.09
N PHE A 350 12.79 -12.18 -0.42
CA PHE A 350 11.41 -12.32 0.00
C PHE A 350 10.48 -12.47 -1.20
N VAL A 351 10.54 -11.57 -2.18
CA VAL A 351 9.69 -11.62 -3.40
C VAL A 351 10.03 -12.86 -4.22
N LYS A 352 11.31 -13.17 -4.42
CA LYS A 352 11.73 -14.42 -5.09
C LYS A 352 11.16 -15.65 -4.39
N ARG A 353 11.20 -15.66 -3.07
CA ARG A 353 10.68 -16.78 -2.29
C ARG A 353 9.16 -16.82 -2.30
N LEU A 354 8.46 -15.68 -2.20
CA LEU A 354 7.01 -15.60 -2.32
C LEU A 354 6.57 -16.21 -3.65
N ARG A 355 7.24 -15.84 -4.74
CA ARG A 355 6.89 -16.24 -6.11
C ARG A 355 7.31 -17.66 -6.48
N SER A 356 8.25 -18.28 -5.76
CA SER A 356 8.72 -19.63 -6.06
C SER A 356 7.62 -20.68 -5.94
N THR A 357 7.75 -21.80 -6.67
CA THR A 357 6.85 -22.96 -6.56
C THR A 357 5.39 -22.57 -6.78
N ASP A 358 5.13 -21.91 -7.91
CA ASP A 358 3.81 -21.36 -8.31
C ASP A 358 3.22 -20.36 -7.30
N GLY A 359 4.08 -19.73 -6.48
CA GLY A 359 3.68 -18.69 -5.56
C GLY A 359 3.41 -17.35 -6.24
N ASP A 360 3.69 -17.22 -7.55
CA ASP A 360 3.21 -16.11 -8.39
C ASP A 360 1.79 -16.34 -8.94
N SER A 361 1.12 -17.39 -8.47
CA SER A 361 -0.28 -17.69 -8.76
C SER A 361 -1.14 -17.62 -7.49
N ALA A 362 -2.40 -17.25 -7.65
CA ALA A 362 -3.37 -17.13 -6.58
C ALA A 362 -3.57 -18.45 -5.80
N TYR A 363 -3.89 -18.32 -4.51
CA TYR A 363 -4.23 -19.43 -3.62
C TYR A 363 -5.72 -19.50 -3.26
N VAL A 364 -6.44 -18.38 -3.45
CA VAL A 364 -7.88 -18.20 -3.26
C VAL A 364 -8.41 -17.34 -4.41
N SER A 365 -9.74 -17.22 -4.57
CA SER A 365 -10.35 -16.29 -5.52
C SER A 365 -9.73 -14.90 -5.35
N THR A 366 -9.09 -14.36 -6.40
CA THR A 366 -8.30 -13.13 -6.29
C THR A 366 -8.72 -12.10 -7.33
N THR A 367 -9.06 -10.90 -6.86
CA THR A 367 -9.36 -9.73 -7.69
C THR A 367 -8.26 -8.69 -7.49
N SER A 368 -7.38 -8.54 -8.48
CA SER A 368 -6.29 -7.56 -8.46
C SER A 368 -6.65 -6.34 -9.29
N ILE A 369 -6.55 -5.14 -8.70
CA ILE A 369 -6.81 -3.86 -9.37
C ILE A 369 -5.59 -2.96 -9.23
N TYR A 370 -5.05 -2.44 -10.33
CA TYR A 370 -3.85 -1.60 -10.34
C TYR A 370 -3.87 -0.56 -11.47
N SER A 371 -2.98 0.43 -11.34
CA SER A 371 -2.94 1.63 -12.17
C SER A 371 -1.57 1.83 -12.80
N LEU A 372 -1.53 2.28 -14.07
CA LEU A 372 -0.28 2.65 -14.75
C LEU A 372 0.43 3.79 -14.03
N THR A 373 -0.35 4.71 -13.49
CA THR A 373 0.10 5.98 -12.89
C THR A 373 0.48 5.82 -11.42
N ASP A 374 0.67 4.59 -10.96
CA ASP A 374 1.14 4.27 -9.61
C ASP A 374 2.59 4.72 -9.40
N GLU A 375 2.80 5.71 -8.55
CA GLU A 375 4.08 6.36 -8.27
C GLU A 375 4.99 5.57 -7.33
N ILE A 376 4.48 4.51 -6.69
CA ILE A 376 5.20 3.72 -5.69
C ILE A 376 5.57 2.35 -6.25
N VAL A 377 4.65 1.71 -6.95
CA VAL A 377 4.81 0.36 -7.49
C VAL A 377 4.96 0.44 -9.00
N GLN A 378 6.12 0.02 -9.51
CA GLN A 378 6.34 -0.15 -10.94
C GLN A 378 7.17 -1.43 -11.21
N PRO A 379 6.98 -2.06 -12.38
CA PRO A 379 5.98 -1.76 -13.41
C PRO A 379 4.54 -2.10 -12.98
N GLN A 380 3.53 -1.39 -13.53
CA GLN A 380 2.09 -1.70 -13.34
C GLN A 380 1.33 -1.81 -14.68
N ALA A 381 1.99 -2.28 -15.73
CA ALA A 381 1.37 -2.54 -17.03
C ALA A 381 1.69 -3.94 -17.59
N GLY A 382 0.71 -4.49 -18.30
CA GLY A 382 0.81 -5.80 -18.94
C GLY A 382 1.00 -6.95 -17.96
N THR A 383 1.43 -8.11 -18.46
CA THR A 383 1.67 -9.31 -17.63
C THR A 383 2.93 -9.21 -16.77
N ALA A 384 3.74 -8.16 -16.97
CA ALA A 384 4.88 -7.84 -16.13
C ALA A 384 4.51 -6.93 -14.96
N ALA A 385 3.28 -6.40 -14.91
CA ALA A 385 2.80 -5.59 -13.80
C ALA A 385 3.01 -6.32 -12.48
N SER A 386 3.51 -5.62 -11.47
CA SER A 386 3.70 -6.20 -10.13
C SER A 386 2.37 -6.64 -9.52
N GLY A 387 1.29 -5.93 -9.84
CA GLY A 387 -0.05 -6.32 -9.43
C GLY A 387 -0.64 -7.53 -10.17
N PHE A 388 -0.01 -8.02 -11.24
CA PHE A 388 -0.52 -9.17 -11.99
C PHE A 388 -0.29 -10.48 -11.23
N ILE A 389 -1.36 -11.27 -11.05
CA ILE A 389 -1.30 -12.61 -10.45
C ILE A 389 -1.81 -13.68 -11.43
N LYS A 390 -1.19 -14.86 -11.42
CA LYS A 390 -1.57 -16.00 -12.27
C LYS A 390 -2.62 -16.90 -11.60
N ASP A 391 -3.16 -17.86 -12.34
CA ASP A 391 -4.14 -18.84 -11.82
C ASP A 391 -3.84 -20.29 -12.21
N VAL A 392 -2.64 -20.80 -11.90
CA VAL A 392 -2.33 -22.22 -12.19
C VAL A 392 -3.15 -23.20 -11.35
N ARG A 393 -3.81 -22.72 -10.29
CA ARG A 393 -4.63 -23.53 -9.37
C ARG A 393 -6.11 -23.56 -9.75
N GLY A 394 -6.55 -22.75 -10.72
CA GLY A 394 -7.95 -22.65 -11.12
C GLY A 394 -8.86 -22.16 -9.99
N VAL A 395 -8.35 -21.29 -9.12
CA VAL A 395 -9.12 -20.71 -7.99
C VAL A 395 -9.97 -19.52 -8.42
N GLY A 396 -9.76 -19.01 -9.64
CA GLY A 396 -10.40 -17.82 -10.16
C GLY A 396 -9.56 -16.58 -9.91
N VAL A 397 -9.12 -15.94 -10.99
CA VAL A 397 -8.37 -14.67 -10.93
C VAL A 397 -8.93 -13.65 -11.90
N SER A 398 -9.03 -12.41 -11.44
CA SER A 398 -9.35 -11.23 -12.24
C SER A 398 -8.25 -10.18 -12.04
N ASN A 399 -7.57 -9.80 -13.12
CA ASN A 399 -6.56 -8.73 -13.11
C ASN A 399 -7.10 -7.53 -13.89
N THR A 400 -7.39 -6.42 -13.21
CA THR A 400 -7.91 -5.20 -13.81
C THR A 400 -6.85 -4.10 -13.80
N PHE A 401 -6.26 -3.88 -14.97
CA PHE A 401 -5.43 -2.71 -15.26
C PHE A 401 -6.33 -1.53 -15.65
N LEU A 402 -6.45 -0.51 -14.79
CA LEU A 402 -7.49 0.53 -14.91
C LEU A 402 -7.45 1.31 -16.24
N GLN A 403 -6.26 1.77 -16.66
CA GLN A 403 -6.09 2.56 -17.89
C GLN A 403 -6.37 1.74 -19.16
N GLY A 404 -6.19 0.42 -19.09
CA GLY A 404 -6.56 -0.48 -20.19
C GLY A 404 -8.05 -0.81 -20.18
N ALA A 405 -8.63 -1.07 -19.02
CA ALA A 405 -10.02 -1.46 -18.85
C ALA A 405 -10.99 -0.31 -19.14
N CYS A 406 -10.66 0.91 -18.71
CA CYS A 406 -11.45 2.13 -18.88
C CYS A 406 -10.74 3.16 -19.76
N ALA A 407 -10.10 2.71 -20.85
CA ALA A 407 -9.31 3.57 -21.72
C ALA A 407 -10.12 4.79 -22.21
N GLY A 408 -9.57 5.99 -21.98
CA GLY A 408 -10.19 7.26 -22.38
C GLY A 408 -11.42 7.67 -21.55
N LEU A 409 -11.75 6.92 -20.50
CA LEU A 409 -12.86 7.21 -19.59
C LEU A 409 -12.35 7.62 -18.20
N PRO A 410 -13.15 8.36 -17.41
CA PRO A 410 -12.73 8.89 -16.10
C PRO A 410 -12.08 7.87 -15.16
N ALA A 411 -12.62 6.65 -15.05
CA ALA A 411 -12.08 5.62 -14.15
C ALA A 411 -10.73 5.02 -14.62
N GLY A 412 -10.33 5.28 -15.86
CA GLY A 412 -9.00 4.98 -16.41
C GLY A 412 -8.08 6.20 -16.46
N GLY A 413 -8.41 7.26 -15.74
CA GLY A 413 -7.61 8.49 -15.65
C GLY A 413 -6.41 8.40 -14.72
N LEU A 414 -6.09 9.52 -14.07
CA LEU A 414 -4.96 9.64 -13.14
C LEU A 414 -5.36 9.07 -11.76
N TYR A 415 -4.90 7.86 -11.48
CA TYR A 415 -5.04 7.21 -10.17
C TYR A 415 -3.65 6.83 -9.66
N THR A 416 -3.17 7.58 -8.68
CA THR A 416 -1.95 7.27 -7.90
C THR A 416 -2.09 5.94 -7.16
N HIS A 417 -1.02 5.51 -6.49
CA HIS A 417 -0.99 4.31 -5.66
C HIS A 417 -2.14 4.28 -4.64
N ALA A 418 -2.34 5.40 -3.93
CA ALA A 418 -3.47 5.60 -3.01
C ALA A 418 -4.78 5.91 -3.75
N GLY A 419 -4.70 6.46 -4.96
CA GLY A 419 -5.86 6.82 -5.78
C GLY A 419 -6.79 5.65 -6.09
N VAL A 420 -6.24 4.44 -6.27
CA VAL A 420 -7.03 3.24 -6.57
C VAL A 420 -8.02 2.90 -5.45
N LEU A 421 -7.77 3.30 -4.20
CA LEU A 421 -8.68 3.07 -3.06
C LEU A 421 -10.05 3.74 -3.23
N TYR A 422 -10.14 4.85 -3.97
CA TYR A 422 -11.41 5.53 -4.25
C TYR A 422 -11.90 5.33 -5.68
N ASN A 423 -11.21 4.53 -6.50
CA ASN A 423 -11.58 4.29 -7.88
C ASN A 423 -12.96 3.58 -7.97
N PRO A 424 -13.86 4.03 -8.85
CA PRO A 424 -15.21 3.47 -8.94
C PRO A 424 -15.24 2.01 -9.40
N VAL A 425 -14.36 1.65 -10.35
CA VAL A 425 -14.25 0.27 -10.84
C VAL A 425 -13.64 -0.63 -9.77
N ALA A 426 -12.63 -0.15 -9.04
CA ALA A 426 -12.04 -0.90 -7.92
C ALA A 426 -13.09 -1.25 -6.85
N TYR A 427 -13.90 -0.27 -6.42
CA TYR A 427 -14.96 -0.52 -5.44
C TYR A 427 -16.08 -1.42 -5.98
N ALA A 428 -16.44 -1.27 -7.25
CA ALA A 428 -17.45 -2.11 -7.86
C ALA A 428 -16.98 -3.56 -8.05
N LEU A 429 -15.73 -3.78 -8.44
CA LEU A 429 -15.10 -5.10 -8.50
C LEU A 429 -15.06 -5.77 -7.12
N LEU A 430 -14.72 -5.01 -6.08
CA LEU A 430 -14.78 -5.48 -4.71
C LEU A 430 -16.20 -5.92 -4.34
N THR A 431 -17.20 -5.07 -4.60
CA THR A 431 -18.61 -5.37 -4.30
C THR A 431 -19.11 -6.59 -5.08
N ASP A 432 -18.68 -6.72 -6.33
CA ASP A 432 -18.99 -7.84 -7.19
C ASP A 432 -18.37 -9.14 -6.66
N ALA A 433 -17.10 -9.13 -6.24
CA ALA A 433 -16.45 -10.28 -5.61
C ALA A 433 -17.18 -10.73 -4.35
N LEU A 434 -17.55 -9.82 -3.44
CA LEU A 434 -18.23 -10.17 -2.19
C LEU A 434 -19.66 -10.70 -2.36
N LYS A 435 -20.27 -10.49 -3.53
CA LYS A 435 -21.68 -10.83 -3.79
C LYS A 435 -21.87 -12.01 -4.75
N ASN A 436 -20.79 -12.51 -5.35
CA ASN A 436 -20.81 -13.57 -6.33
C ASN A 436 -19.75 -14.62 -6.01
N ASP A 437 -19.91 -15.82 -6.56
CA ASP A 437 -18.85 -16.83 -6.48
C ASP A 437 -17.69 -16.45 -7.40
N GLY A 438 -16.46 -16.57 -6.89
CA GLY A 438 -15.24 -16.25 -7.63
C GLY A 438 -14.91 -14.75 -7.63
N PRO A 439 -13.90 -14.33 -8.40
CA PRO A 439 -13.38 -12.97 -8.30
C PRO A 439 -14.37 -11.96 -8.89
N GLY A 440 -14.17 -10.69 -8.56
CA GLY A 440 -14.84 -9.57 -9.18
C GLY A 440 -14.53 -9.54 -10.67
N LEU A 441 -15.55 -9.55 -11.52
CA LEU A 441 -15.39 -9.58 -12.98
C LEU A 441 -15.69 -8.21 -13.58
N PHE A 442 -14.72 -7.67 -14.32
CA PHE A 442 -14.84 -6.36 -14.95
C PHE A 442 -16.06 -6.23 -15.86
N GLU A 443 -16.42 -7.29 -16.59
CA GLU A 443 -17.59 -7.32 -17.48
C GLU A 443 -18.90 -6.97 -16.74
N ARG A 444 -19.02 -7.30 -15.45
CA ARG A 444 -20.20 -7.01 -14.62
C ARG A 444 -20.25 -5.58 -14.08
N VAL A 445 -19.16 -4.82 -14.19
CA VAL A 445 -19.02 -3.48 -13.58
C VAL A 445 -18.43 -2.43 -14.54
N SER A 446 -18.38 -2.74 -15.84
CA SER A 446 -17.82 -1.85 -16.86
C SER A 446 -18.56 -0.51 -17.01
N ASP A 447 -19.82 -0.46 -16.58
CA ASP A 447 -20.64 0.76 -16.53
C ASP A 447 -20.06 1.83 -15.57
N GLN A 448 -19.20 1.42 -14.64
CA GLN A 448 -18.55 2.32 -13.69
C GLN A 448 -17.41 3.14 -14.29
N CYS A 449 -16.96 2.84 -15.51
CA CYS A 449 -15.85 3.56 -16.14
C CYS A 449 -16.12 5.06 -16.33
N GLY A 450 -17.39 5.47 -16.39
CA GLY A 450 -17.80 6.88 -16.54
C GLY A 450 -17.64 7.76 -15.30
N ASN A 451 -17.29 7.18 -14.15
CA ASN A 451 -17.20 7.89 -12.87
C ASN A 451 -15.74 8.25 -12.53
N PHE A 452 -15.53 9.37 -11.82
CA PHE A 452 -14.21 9.75 -11.30
C PHE A 452 -13.90 9.13 -9.92
N VAL A 453 -14.92 8.80 -9.15
CA VAL A 453 -14.80 8.17 -7.82
C VAL A 453 -15.94 7.19 -7.62
N ALA A 454 -15.76 6.22 -6.71
CA ALA A 454 -16.84 5.35 -6.28
C ALA A 454 -18.03 6.14 -5.73
N PRO A 455 -19.29 5.74 -6.05
CA PRO A 455 -20.47 6.40 -5.49
C PRO A 455 -20.43 6.47 -3.96
N GLY A 456 -20.62 7.66 -3.40
CA GLY A 456 -20.54 7.92 -1.95
C GLY A 456 -19.19 8.48 -1.47
N ILE A 457 -18.18 8.57 -2.35
CA ILE A 457 -16.92 9.28 -2.10
C ILE A 457 -17.06 10.76 -2.45
N SER A 458 -16.65 11.61 -1.52
CA SER A 458 -16.61 13.07 -1.65
C SER A 458 -15.20 13.57 -1.99
N LEU A 459 -15.07 14.86 -2.30
CA LEU A 459 -13.75 15.49 -2.46
C LEU A 459 -12.90 15.40 -1.19
N GLY A 460 -13.50 15.57 -0.01
CA GLY A 460 -12.78 15.44 1.27
C GLY A 460 -12.28 14.02 1.52
N ASP A 461 -12.96 13.01 0.99
CA ASP A 461 -12.50 11.62 1.05
C ASP A 461 -11.31 11.39 0.11
N VAL A 462 -11.34 11.95 -1.10
CA VAL A 462 -10.21 11.92 -2.05
C VAL A 462 -8.98 12.58 -1.46
N ILE A 463 -9.14 13.76 -0.85
CA ILE A 463 -8.06 14.48 -0.17
C ILE A 463 -7.45 13.63 0.95
N GLN A 464 -8.28 13.01 1.80
CA GLN A 464 -7.81 12.14 2.88
C GLN A 464 -7.13 10.87 2.37
N ALA A 465 -7.64 10.27 1.29
CA ALA A 465 -7.01 9.09 0.68
C ALA A 465 -5.63 9.43 0.10
N GLN A 466 -5.46 10.57 -0.56
CA GLN A 466 -4.15 11.01 -1.07
C GLN A 466 -3.18 11.39 0.06
N ALA A 467 -3.68 11.93 1.18
CA ALA A 467 -2.87 12.23 2.36
C ALA A 467 -2.25 10.97 3.01
N LEU A 468 -2.74 9.76 2.68
CA LEU A 468 -2.15 8.50 3.15
C LEU A 468 -0.69 8.34 2.72
N VAL A 469 -0.29 8.83 1.54
CA VAL A 469 1.11 8.76 1.09
C VAL A 469 2.02 9.56 2.04
N GLY A 470 1.55 10.71 2.51
CA GLY A 470 2.28 11.52 3.50
C GLY A 470 2.39 10.85 4.87
N ILE A 471 1.30 10.21 5.33
CA ILE A 471 1.29 9.43 6.58
C ILE A 471 2.26 8.25 6.48
N SER A 472 2.19 7.48 5.38
CA SER A 472 3.07 6.34 5.14
C SER A 472 4.54 6.74 5.11
N LEU A 473 4.89 7.79 4.36
CA LEU A 473 6.27 8.27 4.30
C LEU A 473 6.74 8.75 5.67
N PHE A 474 5.92 9.51 6.39
CA PHE A 474 6.25 9.97 7.74
C PHE A 474 6.58 8.79 8.68
N ASN A 475 5.74 7.76 8.69
CA ASN A 475 5.94 6.58 9.53
C ASN A 475 7.17 5.76 9.10
N ILE A 476 7.42 5.62 7.79
CA ILE A 476 8.62 4.95 7.27
C ILE A 476 9.87 5.70 7.73
N LEU A 477 9.93 7.02 7.56
CA LEU A 477 11.10 7.82 7.92
C LEU A 477 11.34 7.86 9.42
N THR A 478 10.28 7.96 10.23
CA THR A 478 10.35 8.03 11.70
C THR A 478 10.46 6.67 12.38
N SER A 479 10.31 5.56 11.65
CA SER A 479 10.48 4.21 12.20
C SER A 479 11.85 4.03 12.84
N VAL A 480 11.86 3.42 14.02
CA VAL A 480 13.09 3.12 14.77
C VAL A 480 13.75 1.83 14.30
N GLU A 481 12.99 0.93 13.66
CA GLU A 481 13.50 -0.31 13.11
C GLU A 481 14.04 -0.05 11.71
N LYS A 482 15.35 0.15 11.65
CA LYS A 482 16.06 0.39 10.40
C LYS A 482 17.13 -0.68 10.17
N VAL A 483 17.16 -1.23 8.97
CA VAL A 483 18.11 -2.25 8.50
C VAL A 483 18.81 -1.84 7.20
N THR A 484 20.03 -2.34 7.00
CA THR A 484 20.82 -2.13 5.77
C THR A 484 20.76 -3.32 4.82
N GLN A 485 20.25 -4.45 5.30
CA GLN A 485 20.08 -5.68 4.56
C GLN A 485 18.67 -6.20 4.78
N GLU A 486 18.14 -6.84 3.75
CA GLU A 486 16.88 -7.55 3.84
C GLU A 486 16.94 -8.61 4.96
N PRO A 487 15.87 -8.74 5.77
CA PRO A 487 15.78 -9.82 6.75
C PRO A 487 15.98 -11.20 6.13
N ARG A 488 16.49 -12.13 6.95
CA ARG A 488 16.64 -13.53 6.51
C ARG A 488 15.28 -14.17 6.31
N ILE A 489 15.18 -15.00 5.28
CA ILE A 489 14.01 -15.85 5.06
C ILE A 489 13.82 -16.81 6.24
N MET A 490 12.60 -16.86 6.78
CA MET A 490 12.21 -17.72 7.87
C MET A 490 12.36 -19.19 7.49
N ARG A 491 12.67 -20.04 8.48
CA ARG A 491 12.97 -21.46 8.26
C ARG A 491 11.84 -22.23 7.57
N TYR A 492 10.58 -21.87 7.82
CA TYR A 492 9.44 -22.52 7.16
C TYR A 492 9.32 -22.15 5.67
N ALA A 493 10.07 -21.15 5.20
CA ALA A 493 10.02 -20.65 3.84
C ALA A 493 11.29 -20.99 3.05
N THR A 494 12.13 -21.94 3.50
CA THR A 494 13.38 -22.27 2.80
C THR A 494 13.24 -23.38 1.75
N TYR A 495 12.11 -24.08 1.67
CA TYR A 495 11.87 -25.17 0.72
C TYR A 495 11.11 -24.75 -0.54
#